data_AF-A0A967MYF5-F1
#
_entry.id   AF-A0A967MYF5-F1
#
_cell.length_a   1.000
_cell.length_b   1.000
_cell.length_c   1.000
_cell.angle_alpha   90.00
_cell.angle_beta   90.00
_cell.angle_gamma   90.00
#
_symmetry.space_group_name_H-M   'P 1'
#
loop_
_entity.id
_entity.type
_entity.pdbx_description
1 polymer ?
#
loop_
_entity_poly.entity_id
_entity_poly.type
_entity_poly.pdbx_seq_one_letter_code
_entity_poly.pdbx_strand_id
1 'polypeptide(L)' 'MAPLPEVVRAWSAADDMDIVIRHTGGEEGELWARELRDWLIALGVPGNRVHRVVGGSDPRRLQLALQPSEGNE' A
#
# COMPACT_ATOMS: atom_id res chain seq x y z
N MET A 1 -13.33 4.00 -3.69
CA MET A 1 -11.99 3.76 -3.10
C MET A 1 -12.20 3.71 -1.60
N ALA A 2 -11.92 2.56 -1.00
CA ALA A 2 -12.02 2.40 0.44
C ALA A 2 -11.08 3.43 1.11
N PRO A 3 -11.57 4.30 2.00
CA PRO A 3 -10.70 5.22 2.76
C PRO A 3 -9.63 4.40 3.49
N LEU A 4 -8.41 4.95 3.61
CA LEU A 4 -7.25 4.30 4.26
C LEU A 4 -7.58 3.47 5.51
N PRO A 5 -8.44 3.92 6.46
CA PRO A 5 -8.83 3.12 7.63
C PRO A 5 -9.50 1.78 7.30
N GLU A 6 -10.27 1.69 6.21
CA GLU A 6 -10.91 0.43 5.79
C GLU A 6 -9.88 -0.57 5.29
N VAL A 7 -8.89 -0.12 4.51
CA VAL A 7 -7.80 -0.98 4.04
C VAL A 7 -6.98 -1.50 5.22
N VAL A 8 -6.61 -0.61 6.15
CA VAL A 8 -5.83 -1.00 7.34
C VAL A 8 -6.63 -1.97 8.22
N ARG A 9 -7.93 -1.73 8.40
CA ARG A 9 -8.80 -2.63 9.16
C ARG A 9 -8.89 -4.00 8.50
N ALA A 10 -9.12 -4.06 7.18
CA ALA A 10 -9.22 -5.30 6.45
C ALA A 10 -7.88 -6.07 6.44
N TRP A 11 -6.76 -5.38 6.31
CA TRP A 11 -5.42 -5.95 6.45
C TRP A 11 -5.20 -6.52 7.86
N SER A 12 -5.55 -5.78 8.91
CA SER A 12 -5.36 -6.25 10.29
C SER A 12 -6.22 -7.46 10.67
N ALA A 13 -7.23 -7.79 9.86
CA ALA A 13 -8.12 -8.94 10.06
C ALA A 13 -7.69 -10.17 9.25
N ALA A 14 -6.68 -10.07 8.39
CA ALA A 14 -6.20 -11.15 7.52
C ALA A 14 -4.68 -11.32 7.62
N ASP A 15 -4.23 -12.51 8.05
CA ASP A 15 -2.81 -12.77 8.32
C ASP A 15 -1.96 -12.99 7.04
N ASP A 16 -2.61 -13.13 5.89
CA ASP A 16 -2.04 -13.52 4.59
C ASP A 16 -2.26 -12.47 3.50
N MET A 17 -2.36 -11.19 3.89
CA MET A 17 -2.53 -10.08 2.95
C MET A 17 -1.39 -9.07 3.04
N ASP A 18 -1.03 -8.51 1.89
CA ASP A 18 -0.13 -7.37 1.75
C ASP A 18 -0.90 -6.11 1.31
N ILE A 19 -0.45 -4.95 1.78
CA ILE A 19 -0.93 -3.64 1.33
C ILE A 19 -0.13 -3.23 0.09
N VAL A 20 -0.84 -2.85 -0.97
CA VAL A 20 -0.27 -2.34 -2.23
C VAL A 20 -0.62 -0.88 -2.42
N ILE A 21 0.40 -0.03 -2.50
CA ILE A 21 0.30 1.39 -2.84
C ILE A 21 0.54 1.53 -4.34
N ARG A 22 -0.50 1.89 -5.09
CA ARG A 22 -0.41 2.16 -6.53
C ARG A 22 -0.28 3.67 -6.76
N HIS A 23 0.67 4.04 -7.62
CA HIS A 23 0.89 5.41 -8.06
C HIS A 23 1.10 5.45 -9.58
N THR A 24 1.02 6.63 -10.18
CA THR A 24 1.16 6.82 -11.64
C THR A 24 2.61 6.90 -12.12
N GLY A 25 3.58 6.62 -11.26
CA GLY A 25 5.00 6.93 -11.51
C GLY A 25 5.28 8.44 -11.42
N GLY A 26 6.41 8.86 -12.00
CA GLY A 26 6.92 10.23 -11.90
C GLY A 26 7.52 10.54 -10.52
N GLU A 27 8.35 11.58 -10.43
CA GLU A 27 9.07 11.92 -9.19
C GLU A 27 8.13 12.14 -8.00
N GLU A 28 7.05 12.88 -8.22
CA GLU A 28 6.06 13.17 -7.18
C GLU A 28 5.30 11.91 -6.72
N GLY A 29 4.88 11.06 -7.67
CA GLY A 29 4.17 9.81 -7.35
C GLY A 29 5.05 8.83 -6.57
N GLU A 30 6.32 8.71 -6.96
CA GLU A 30 7.31 7.89 -6.25
C GLU A 30 7.61 8.42 -4.84
N LEU A 31 7.75 9.75 -4.70
CA LEU A 31 7.98 10.40 -3.42
C LEU A 31 6.82 10.13 -2.45
N TRP A 32 5.59 10.43 -2.86
CA TRP A 32 4.44 10.25 -1.97
C TRP A 32 4.13 8.79 -1.68
N ALA A 33 4.33 7.87 -2.64
CA ALA A 33 4.17 6.44 -2.38
C ALA A 33 5.21 5.94 -1.35
N ARG A 34 6.43 6.47 -1.39
CA ARG A 34 7.48 6.19 -0.39
C ARG A 34 7.09 6.72 0.99
N GLU A 35 6.71 7.99 1.09
CA GLU A 35 6.31 8.59 2.37
C GLU A 35 5.14 7.85 3.01
N LEU A 36 4.11 7.50 2.22
CA LEU A 36 2.97 6.75 2.74
C LEU A 36 3.39 5.37 3.27
N ARG A 37 4.29 4.66 2.56
CA ARG A 37 4.84 3.39 3.05
C ARG A 37 5.56 3.58 4.38
N ASP A 38 6.40 4.61 4.48
CA ASP A 38 7.21 4.85 5.68
C ASP A 38 6.32 5.24 6.87
N TRP A 39 5.23 5.99 6.65
CA TRP A 39 4.22 6.26 7.67
C TRP A 39 3.47 4.99 8.11
N LEU A 40 3.06 4.11 7.18
CA LEU A 40 2.42 2.85 7.53
C LEU A 40 3.33 1.95 8.38
N ILE A 41 4.63 1.94 8.07
CA ILE A 41 5.64 1.21 8.85
C ILE A 41 5.78 1.80 10.25
N ALA A 42 5.89 3.12 10.36
CA ALA A 42 5.97 3.81 11.65
C ALA A 42 4.72 3.58 12.52
N LEU A 43 3.57 3.35 11.90
CA LEU A 43 2.30 3.04 12.55
C LEU A 43 2.11 1.54 12.86
N GLY A 44 3.09 0.68 12.56
CA GLY A 44 3.12 -0.72 13.00
C GLY A 44 2.85 -1.76 11.91
N VAL A 45 2.69 -1.37 10.64
CA VAL A 45 2.59 -2.35 9.55
C VAL A 45 4.00 -2.90 9.21
N PRO A 46 4.22 -4.22 9.18
CA PRO A 46 5.51 -4.78 8.79
C PRO A 46 5.92 -4.32 7.38
N GLY A 47 7.14 -3.79 7.23
CA GLY A 47 7.58 -3.20 5.97
C GLY A 47 7.72 -4.17 4.79
N ASN A 48 7.77 -5.48 5.06
CA ASN A 48 7.71 -6.55 4.06
C ASN A 48 6.29 -6.88 3.60
N ARG A 49 5.26 -6.34 4.27
CA ARG A 49 3.84 -6.46 3.92
C ARG A 49 3.29 -5.20 3.22
N VAL A 50 4.14 -4.23 2.88
CA VAL A 50 3.75 -2.98 2.20
C VAL A 50 4.58 -2.79 0.93
N HIS A 51 3.92 -2.90 -0.21
CA HIS A 51 4.53 -2.82 -1.53
C HIS A 51 4.09 -1.55 -2.27
N ARG A 52 4.96 -1.05 -3.15
CA ARG A 52 4.66 0.06 -4.06
C ARG A 52 4.75 -0.44 -5.48
N VAL A 53 3.78 -0.09 -6.31
CA VAL A 53 3.77 -0.45 -7.73
C VAL A 53 3.33 0.71 -8.60
N VAL A 54 3.95 0.82 -9.78
CA VAL A 54 3.48 1.71 -10.84
C VAL A 54 2.25 1.08 -11.50
N GLY A 55 1.18 1.86 -11.64
CA GLY A 55 -0.07 1.39 -12.26
C GLY A 55 -1.34 2.03 -11.71
N GLY A 56 -1.22 3.20 -11.06
CA GLY A 56 -2.37 4.00 -10.66
C GLY A 56 -3.10 4.58 -11.88
N SER A 57 -4.40 4.79 -11.75
CA SER A 57 -5.24 5.35 -12.83
C SER A 57 -5.41 6.87 -12.75
N ASP A 58 -5.01 7.52 -11.65
CA ASP A 58 -5.18 8.96 -11.42
C ASP A 58 -3.87 9.55 -10.85
N PRO A 59 -3.22 10.50 -11.55
CA PRO A 59 -1.94 11.06 -11.14
C PRO A 59 -2.00 11.92 -9.88
N ARG A 60 -3.21 12.25 -9.42
CA ARG A 60 -3.42 13.05 -8.21
C ARG A 60 -3.73 12.21 -6.98
N ARG A 61 -3.66 10.87 -7.10
CA ARG A 61 -4.08 9.97 -6.02
C ARG A 61 -3.16 8.76 -5.89
N LEU A 62 -2.83 8.45 -4.64
CA LEU A 62 -2.37 7.12 -4.27
C LEU A 62 -3.60 6.21 -4.11
N GLN A 63 -3.52 4.99 -4.64
CA GLN A 63 -4.56 3.99 -4.46
C GLN A 63 -4.04 2.87 -3.58
N LEU A 64 -4.87 2.42 -2.65
CA LEU A 64 -4.56 1.33 -1.73
C LEU A 64 -5.38 0.11 -2.12
N ALA A 65 -4.73 -1.04 -2.16
CA ALA A 65 -5.36 -2.33 -2.39
C ALA A 65 -4.76 -3.37 -1.46
N LEU A 66 -5.50 -4.46 -1.23
CA LEU A 66 -4.97 -5.65 -0.60
C LEU A 66 -4.72 -6.70 -1.66
N GLN A 67 -3.60 -7.42 -1.54
CA GLN A 67 -3.30 -8.60 -2.34
C GLN A 67 -2.94 -9.76 -1.41
N PRO A 68 -3.22 -11.02 -1.78
CA PRO A 68 -2.67 -12.16 -1.06
C PRO A 68 -1.15 -12.04 -0.98
N SER A 69 -0.60 -12.24 0.21
CA SER A 69 0.84 -12.38 0.40
C SER A 69 1.28 -13.61 -0.38
N GLU A 70 2.27 -13.48 -1.25
CA GLU A 70 2.81 -14.65 -1.93
C GLU A 70 3.43 -15.58 -0.87
N GLY A 71 2.83 -16.75 -0.71
CA GLY A 71 3.30 -17.77 0.21
C GLY A 71 4.71 -18.18 -0.18
N ASN A 72 5.64 -18.09 0.75
CA ASN A 72 6.91 -18.79 0.61
C ASN A 72 6.62 -20.29 0.73
N GLU A 73 6.40 -20.96 -0.40
CA GLU A 73 6.40 -22.43 -0.50
C GLU A 73 7.67 -23.04 0.11
#